data_AF-A0A1J6KCR5-F1
#
_entry.id   AF-A0A1J6KCR5-F1
#
_cell.length_a   1.000
_cell.length_b   1.000
_cell.length_c   1.000
_cell.angle_alpha   90.00
_cell.angle_beta   90.00
_cell.angle_gamma   90.00
#
_symmetry.space_group_name_H-M   'P 1'
#
loop_
_entity.id
_entity.type
_entity.pdbx_description
1 polymer ?
#
loop_
_entity_poly.entity_id
_entity_poly.type
_entity_poly.pdbx_seq_one_letter_code
_entity_poly.pdbx_strand_id
1 'polypeptide(L)'
;MPLSLEEYEIAQMYVVMKMQQQSKAPTWLTKFASPNALVVREEAWNAYPKCRSVLFLQCPGFSKFIMTVDTIHKADNGYSENVHGLSKQQLAARQVEIIDIASAASDYWCYIVGRSTVDLSKFKSARTDRGPLLKGWKDQCSPVMTAYKLVTIDVPYWGFGGKLEQALMAGERALFLESHRNYFAWIDEWFGLTTEMMRELERESDYSLNMKLGQPCAAERSWITPEESLIGGEKSIA
;
A
#
# COMPACT_ATOMS: atom_id res chain seq x y z
N MET A 1 11.32 10.97 1.51
CA MET A 1 11.06 10.56 2.91
C MET A 1 12.34 10.74 3.71
N PRO A 2 12.28 11.27 4.94
CA PRO A 2 13.45 11.46 5.81
C PRO A 2 13.87 10.14 6.50
N LEU A 3 13.99 9.08 5.70
CA LEU A 3 14.22 7.68 6.10
C LEU A 3 15.29 7.07 5.18
N SER A 4 16.01 6.06 5.67
CA SER A 4 16.79 5.15 4.82
C SER A 4 15.86 4.16 4.09
N LEU A 5 16.41 3.39 3.15
CA LEU A 5 15.64 2.34 2.47
C LEU A 5 15.22 1.23 3.44
N GLU A 6 16.12 0.77 4.30
CA GLU A 6 15.85 -0.26 5.30
C GLU A 6 14.78 0.18 6.31
N GLU A 7 14.88 1.43 6.79
CA GLU A 7 13.88 2.01 7.69
C GLU A 7 12.51 2.13 7.02
N TYR A 8 12.48 2.50 5.73
CA TYR A 8 11.23 2.59 4.98
C TYR A 8 10.54 1.24 4.83
N GLU A 9 11.30 0.16 4.60
CA GLU A 9 10.75 -1.20 4.50
C GLU A 9 10.04 -1.60 5.81
N ILE A 10 10.69 -1.39 6.96
CA ILE A 10 10.10 -1.65 8.28
C ILE A 10 8.89 -0.75 8.54
N ALA A 11 8.99 0.55 8.25
CA ALA A 11 7.89 1.50 8.41
C ALA A 11 6.66 1.09 7.58
N GLN A 12 6.88 0.64 6.34
CA GLN A 12 5.82 0.17 5.46
C GLN A 12 5.11 -1.05 6.05
N MET A 13 5.85 -2.08 6.50
CA MET A 13 5.27 -3.26 7.15
C MET A 13 4.44 -2.87 8.38
N TYR A 14 5.00 -2.00 9.24
CA TYR A 14 4.35 -1.57 10.47
C TYR A 14 3.04 -0.81 10.21
N VAL A 15 3.05 0.14 9.28
CA VAL A 15 1.87 0.96 9.00
C VAL A 15 0.79 0.15 8.30
N VAL A 16 1.14 -0.77 7.39
CA VAL A 16 0.16 -1.69 6.78
C VAL A 16 -0.53 -2.54 7.85
N MET A 17 0.25 -3.18 8.75
CA MET A 17 -0.28 -3.95 9.88
C MET A 17 -1.22 -3.10 10.74
N LYS A 18 -0.80 -1.89 11.13
CA LYS A 18 -1.60 -0.99 11.99
C LYS A 18 -2.89 -0.52 11.29
N MET A 19 -2.85 -0.28 9.98
CA MET A 19 -4.05 0.06 9.19
C MET A 19 -5.03 -1.10 9.10
N GLN A 20 -4.53 -2.34 8.92
CA GLN A 20 -5.37 -3.54 8.94
C GLN A 20 -6.05 -3.75 10.30
N GLN A 21 -5.34 -3.54 11.41
CA GLN A 21 -5.93 -3.61 12.76
C GLN A 21 -7.05 -2.59 13.00
N GLN A 22 -6.90 -1.39 12.45
CA GLN A 22 -7.88 -0.30 12.60
C GLN A 22 -9.13 -0.48 11.70
N SER A 23 -9.06 -1.40 10.72
CA SER A 23 -10.12 -1.85 9.81
C SER A 23 -11.36 -0.95 9.73
N LYS A 24 -11.27 0.04 8.84
CA LYS A 24 -12.39 0.40 7.98
C LYS A 24 -11.92 0.15 6.56
N ALA A 25 -12.58 -0.74 5.81
CA ALA A 25 -12.40 -0.77 4.37
C ALA A 25 -12.48 0.68 3.84
N PRO A 26 -11.62 1.12 2.90
CA PRO A 26 -11.62 2.51 2.46
C PRO A 26 -13.03 2.90 2.05
N THR A 27 -13.68 3.74 2.86
CA THR A 27 -15.13 3.95 2.77
C THR A 27 -15.52 4.69 1.49
N TRP A 28 -14.54 5.14 0.70
CA TRP A 28 -14.77 5.68 -0.63
C TRP A 28 -15.15 4.62 -1.65
N LEU A 29 -14.66 3.38 -1.52
CA LEU A 29 -14.97 2.29 -2.47
C LEU A 29 -16.47 1.96 -2.47
N THR A 30 -17.14 2.10 -1.32
CA THR A 30 -18.59 1.91 -1.17
C THR A 30 -19.43 3.05 -1.77
N LYS A 31 -18.81 4.13 -2.26
CA LYS A 31 -19.51 5.21 -2.99
C LYS A 31 -19.65 4.94 -4.49
N PHE A 32 -18.89 4.00 -5.04
CA PHE A 32 -18.90 3.69 -6.49
C PHE A 32 -19.74 2.46 -6.84
N ALA A 33 -19.91 1.53 -5.90
CA ALA A 33 -20.91 0.48 -5.98
C ALA A 33 -21.44 0.15 -4.58
N SER A 34 -22.59 -0.55 -4.52
CA SER A 34 -23.10 -1.05 -3.25
C SER A 34 -22.06 -1.94 -2.56
N PRO A 35 -22.10 -2.10 -1.22
CA PRO A 35 -21.12 -2.91 -0.48
C PRO A 35 -20.92 -4.35 -1.00
N ASN A 36 -21.90 -4.87 -1.75
CA ASN A 36 -21.86 -6.21 -2.35
C ASN A 36 -21.51 -6.20 -3.86
N ALA A 37 -21.32 -5.03 -4.47
CA ALA A 37 -21.14 -4.86 -5.90
C ALA A 37 -19.73 -4.43 -6.32
N LEU A 38 -18.84 -4.02 -5.41
CA LEU A 38 -17.44 -3.74 -5.77
C LEU A 38 -16.53 -4.65 -4.95
N VAL A 39 -16.07 -5.73 -5.57
CA VAL A 39 -15.03 -6.58 -4.98
C VAL A 39 -13.69 -6.06 -5.46
N VAL A 40 -12.94 -5.43 -4.55
CA VAL A 40 -11.54 -5.09 -4.79
C VAL A 40 -10.70 -6.26 -4.33
N ARG A 41 -9.92 -6.82 -5.25
CA ARG A 41 -8.91 -7.82 -4.96
C ARG A 41 -7.56 -7.24 -5.32
N GLU A 42 -6.71 -7.07 -4.33
CA GLU A 42 -5.31 -6.69 -4.53
C GLU A 42 -4.44 -7.95 -4.58
N GLU A 43 -3.56 -8.02 -5.58
CA GLU A 43 -2.42 -8.93 -5.59
C GLU A 43 -1.15 -8.08 -5.53
N ALA A 44 -0.26 -8.35 -4.57
CA ALA A 44 0.97 -7.60 -4.38
C ALA A 44 2.19 -8.52 -4.34
N TRP A 45 3.26 -8.11 -5.01
CA TRP A 45 4.57 -8.74 -5.00
C TRP A 45 5.59 -7.74 -4.50
N ASN A 46 6.16 -8.02 -3.33
CA ASN A 46 7.20 -7.20 -2.73
C ASN A 46 8.56 -7.90 -2.84
N ALA A 47 9.41 -7.39 -3.72
CA ALA A 47 10.82 -7.76 -3.87
C ALA A 47 11.68 -6.51 -3.64
N TYR A 48 11.59 -5.97 -2.41
CA TYR A 48 12.18 -4.70 -2.03
C TYR A 48 13.64 -4.58 -2.54
N PRO A 49 14.01 -3.47 -3.21
CA PRO A 49 13.33 -2.17 -3.27
C PRO A 49 12.27 -2.02 -4.37
N LYS A 50 11.88 -3.10 -5.05
CA LYS A 50 10.82 -3.07 -6.08
C LYS A 50 9.54 -3.73 -5.57
N CYS A 51 8.41 -3.07 -5.78
CA CYS A 51 7.11 -3.62 -5.45
C CYS A 51 6.16 -3.45 -6.63
N ARG A 52 5.28 -4.44 -6.85
CA ARG A 52 4.17 -4.33 -7.79
C ARG A 52 2.88 -4.71 -7.07
N SER A 53 1.89 -3.83 -7.10
CA SER A 53 0.52 -4.13 -6.70
C SER A 53 -0.39 -4.06 -7.92
N VAL A 54 -1.30 -5.02 -8.04
CA VAL A 54 -2.34 -5.07 -9.08
C VAL A 54 -3.69 -5.17 -8.39
N LEU A 55 -4.49 -4.12 -8.52
CA LEU A 55 -5.84 -4.06 -8.01
C LEU A 55 -6.81 -4.44 -9.12
N PHE A 56 -7.53 -5.54 -8.88
CA PHE A 56 -8.66 -5.98 -9.69
C PHE A 56 -9.93 -5.53 -9.02
N LEU A 57 -10.69 -4.70 -9.71
CA LEU A 57 -11.98 -4.26 -9.22
C LEU A 57 -13.06 -4.90 -10.09
N GLN A 58 -13.87 -5.71 -9.43
CA GLN A 58 -14.95 -6.45 -10.06
C GLN A 58 -16.28 -5.84 -9.66
N CYS A 59 -17.03 -5.38 -10.67
CA CYS A 59 -18.42 -4.98 -10.53
C CYS A 59 -19.31 -5.97 -11.30
N PRO A 60 -20.35 -6.57 -10.68
CA PRO A 60 -21.31 -7.41 -11.40
C PRO A 60 -21.89 -6.67 -12.62
N GLY A 61 -21.82 -7.28 -13.80
CA GLY A 61 -22.32 -6.70 -15.05
C GLY A 61 -21.32 -5.84 -15.83
N PHE A 62 -20.09 -5.65 -15.33
CA PHE A 62 -19.04 -4.90 -16.01
C PHE A 62 -17.78 -5.75 -16.22
N SER A 63 -17.01 -5.45 -17.27
CA SER A 63 -15.68 -6.05 -17.48
C SER A 63 -14.75 -5.71 -16.33
N LYS A 64 -13.73 -6.55 -16.05
CA LYS A 64 -12.74 -6.24 -15.01
C LYS A 64 -11.94 -4.99 -15.40
N PHE A 65 -11.75 -4.07 -14.45
CA PHE A 65 -10.76 -3.01 -14.59
C PHE A 65 -9.54 -3.30 -13.73
N ILE A 66 -8.38 -2.80 -14.17
CA ILE A 66 -7.09 -3.12 -13.58
C ILE A 66 -6.36 -1.81 -13.27
N MET A 67 -5.91 -1.67 -12.03
CA MET A 67 -4.97 -0.63 -11.64
C MET A 67 -3.68 -1.29 -11.19
N THR A 68 -2.56 -0.88 -11.79
CA THR A 68 -1.22 -1.36 -11.44
C THR A 68 -0.44 -0.24 -10.79
N VAL A 69 0.20 -0.54 -9.65
CA VAL A 69 1.12 0.35 -8.97
C VAL A 69 2.50 -0.31 -8.94
N ASP A 70 3.40 0.21 -9.78
CA ASP A 70 4.81 -0.18 -9.79
C ASP A 70 5.62 0.80 -8.95
N THR A 71 6.32 0.29 -7.92
CA THR A 71 7.12 1.12 -7.02
C THR A 71 8.59 0.73 -7.11
N ILE A 72 9.46 1.73 -7.26
CA ILE A 72 10.91 1.60 -7.08
C ILE A 72 11.34 2.55 -5.96
N HIS A 73 12.02 2.03 -4.95
CA HIS A 73 12.60 2.83 -3.87
C HIS A 73 14.07 3.12 -4.16
N LYS A 74 14.50 4.37 -4.02
CA LYS A 74 15.90 4.78 -4.19
C LYS A 74 16.34 5.68 -3.04
N ALA A 75 17.61 5.56 -2.64
CA ALA A 75 18.27 6.46 -1.71
C ALA A 75 18.64 7.79 -2.41
N ASP A 76 17.63 8.54 -2.82
CA ASP A 76 17.76 9.86 -3.42
C ASP A 76 16.62 10.79 -2.95
N ASN A 77 16.69 12.06 -3.36
CA ASN A 77 15.73 13.11 -3.05
C ASN A 77 14.73 13.40 -4.20
N GLY A 78 14.54 12.46 -5.13
CA GLY A 78 13.49 12.57 -6.15
C GLY A 78 13.95 13.06 -7.52
N TYR A 79 15.27 13.25 -7.72
CA TYR A 79 15.82 13.74 -8.99
C TYR A 79 16.11 12.63 -10.02
N SER A 80 15.92 11.35 -9.69
CA SER A 80 16.11 10.29 -10.69
C SER A 80 15.00 10.33 -11.74
N GLU A 81 15.38 10.51 -13.00
CA GLU A 81 14.46 10.46 -14.12
C GLU A 81 14.23 9.03 -14.62
N ASN A 82 13.02 8.77 -15.13
CA ASN A 82 12.64 7.53 -15.81
C ASN A 82 13.10 6.22 -15.12
N VAL A 83 13.00 6.14 -13.79
CA VAL A 83 13.48 4.99 -13.02
C VAL A 83 12.82 3.66 -13.43
N HIS A 84 11.62 3.73 -14.00
CA HIS A 84 10.84 2.59 -14.47
C HIS A 84 11.20 2.15 -15.90
N GLY A 85 12.11 2.85 -16.58
CA GLY A 85 12.54 2.50 -17.94
C GLY A 85 11.43 2.61 -18.99
N LEU A 86 10.54 3.60 -18.83
CA LEU A 86 9.45 3.86 -19.76
C LEU A 86 9.97 4.27 -21.15
N SER A 87 9.23 3.87 -22.18
CA SER A 87 9.47 4.31 -23.56
C SER A 87 9.19 5.81 -23.72
N LYS A 88 9.71 6.41 -24.81
CA LYS A 88 9.47 7.83 -25.12
C LYS A 88 7.97 8.18 -25.21
N GLN A 89 7.15 7.29 -25.77
CA GLN A 89 5.71 7.49 -25.88
C GLN A 89 5.03 7.51 -24.51
N GLN A 90 5.38 6.54 -23.64
CA GLN A 90 4.84 6.50 -22.27
C GLN A 90 5.30 7.71 -21.45
N LEU A 91 6.54 8.15 -21.60
CA LEU A 91 7.06 9.37 -20.96
C LEU A 91 6.32 10.63 -21.40
N ALA A 92 5.90 10.72 -22.67
CA ALA A 92 5.13 11.85 -23.17
C ALA A 92 3.68 11.86 -22.66
N ALA A 93 3.10 10.67 -22.43
CA ALA A 93 1.74 10.52 -21.92
C ALA A 93 1.62 10.64 -20.39
N ARG A 94 2.69 10.36 -19.65
CA ARG A 94 2.66 10.35 -18.18
C ARG A 94 2.47 11.74 -17.60
N GLN A 95 1.85 11.80 -16.43
CA GLN A 95 1.87 12.97 -15.56
C GLN A 95 2.76 12.68 -14.35
N VAL A 96 3.52 13.67 -13.90
CA VAL A 96 4.41 13.55 -12.75
C VAL A 96 3.91 14.47 -11.65
N GLU A 97 3.65 13.90 -10.48
CA GLU A 97 3.30 14.65 -9.28
C GLU A 97 4.32 14.37 -8.17
N ILE A 98 4.76 15.44 -7.49
CA ILE A 98 5.61 15.34 -6.31
C ILE A 98 4.72 15.43 -5.08
N ILE A 99 4.62 14.34 -4.31
CA ILE A 99 3.92 14.32 -3.03
C ILE A 99 4.88 14.78 -1.93
N ASP A 100 4.53 15.87 -1.24
CA ASP A 100 5.24 16.36 -0.06
C ASP A 100 4.45 16.07 1.21
N ILE A 101 4.97 15.17 2.06
CA ILE A 101 4.33 14.77 3.32
C ILE A 101 4.18 15.92 4.32
N ALA A 102 5.03 16.95 4.22
CA ALA A 102 4.99 18.14 5.08
C ALA A 102 4.01 19.21 4.55
N SER A 103 3.46 19.03 3.35
CA SER A 103 2.45 19.95 2.80
C SER A 103 1.21 19.96 3.68
N ALA A 104 0.61 21.13 3.87
CA ALA A 104 -0.69 21.27 4.53
C ALA A 104 -1.88 20.84 3.62
N ALA A 105 -1.60 20.47 2.37
CA ALA A 105 -2.62 20.04 1.41
C ALA A 105 -3.43 18.87 1.99
N SER A 106 -4.74 19.03 1.96
CA SER A 106 -5.71 18.03 2.37
C SER A 106 -6.95 18.24 1.52
N ASP A 107 -7.41 17.17 0.90
CA ASP A 107 -8.64 17.16 0.12
C ASP A 107 -9.67 16.22 0.75
N TYR A 108 -10.81 16.09 0.08
CA TYR A 108 -11.87 15.18 0.48
C TYR A 108 -11.38 13.71 0.58
N TRP A 109 -10.46 13.27 -0.29
CA TRP A 109 -9.94 11.90 -0.30
C TRP A 109 -9.02 11.63 0.89
N CYS A 110 -8.20 12.61 1.30
CA CYS A 110 -7.41 12.53 2.53
C CYS A 110 -8.28 12.24 3.76
N TYR A 111 -9.44 12.90 3.87
CA TYR A 111 -10.38 12.63 4.95
C TYR A 111 -10.91 11.19 4.89
N ILE A 112 -11.30 10.71 3.71
CA ILE A 112 -11.89 9.37 3.57
C ILE A 112 -10.87 8.24 3.79
N VAL A 113 -9.62 8.44 3.38
CA VAL A 113 -8.56 7.45 3.59
C VAL A 113 -8.11 7.39 5.05
N GLY A 114 -8.34 8.43 5.83
CA GLY A 114 -7.91 8.53 7.22
C GLY A 114 -6.69 9.42 7.33
N ARG A 115 -6.97 10.73 7.44
CA ARG A 115 -5.95 11.75 7.56
C ARG A 115 -5.08 11.54 8.80
N SER A 116 -3.76 11.66 8.64
CA SER A 116 -2.84 11.67 9.77
C SER A 116 -3.14 12.85 10.71
N THR A 117 -3.21 12.59 12.01
CA THR A 117 -3.51 13.60 13.04
C THR A 117 -2.28 14.41 13.44
N VAL A 118 -1.09 13.98 13.03
CA VAL A 118 0.19 14.59 13.44
C VAL A 118 0.59 15.68 12.45
N ASP A 119 0.89 16.86 12.97
CA ASP A 119 1.45 17.98 12.20
C ASP A 119 2.97 17.80 12.05
N LEU A 120 3.40 17.30 10.89
CA LEU A 120 4.82 17.03 10.62
C LEU A 120 5.71 18.28 10.60
N SER A 121 5.13 19.47 10.48
CA SER A 121 5.86 20.74 10.59
C SER A 121 6.22 21.11 12.04
N LYS A 122 5.67 20.37 13.01
CA LYS A 122 5.91 20.55 14.46
C LYS A 122 6.43 19.29 15.13
N PHE A 123 6.16 18.13 14.55
CA PHE A 123 6.59 16.85 15.09
C PHE A 123 8.10 16.67 15.03
N LYS A 124 8.69 16.27 16.15
CA LYS A 124 10.09 15.84 16.25
C LYS A 124 10.13 14.49 16.96
N SER A 125 10.78 13.52 16.34
CA SER A 125 10.95 12.17 16.89
C SER A 125 11.83 12.20 18.14
N ALA A 126 11.37 11.59 19.22
CA ALA A 126 12.16 11.46 20.45
C ALA A 126 13.27 10.41 20.32
N ARG A 127 13.11 9.42 19.43
CA ARG A 127 14.08 8.32 19.27
C ARG A 127 15.16 8.59 18.22
N THR A 128 14.87 9.42 17.22
CA THR A 128 15.78 9.69 16.09
C THR A 128 16.22 11.15 15.97
N ASP A 129 15.63 12.04 16.76
CA ASP A 129 15.78 13.50 16.68
C ASP A 129 15.38 14.11 15.31
N ARG A 130 14.75 13.33 14.42
CA ARG A 130 14.32 13.78 13.09
C ARG A 130 13.05 14.62 13.15
N GLY A 131 12.97 15.59 12.24
CA GLY A 131 11.92 16.60 12.22
C GLY A 131 12.24 17.80 13.14
N PRO A 132 11.43 18.86 13.12
CA PRO A 132 10.26 19.07 12.28
C PRO A 132 10.59 19.20 10.79
N LEU A 133 9.63 18.83 9.93
CA LEU A 133 9.77 18.94 8.47
C LEU A 133 9.34 20.34 8.01
N LEU A 134 10.31 21.24 7.92
CA LEU A 134 10.12 22.61 7.45
C LEU A 134 10.27 22.73 5.93
N LYS A 135 9.98 23.91 5.37
CA LYS A 135 10.16 24.17 3.93
C LYS A 135 11.61 23.87 3.51
N GLY A 136 11.77 23.04 2.48
CA GLY A 136 13.09 22.60 2.00
C GLY A 136 13.69 21.42 2.76
N TRP A 137 12.95 20.77 3.66
CA TRP A 137 13.43 19.62 4.44
C TRP A 137 14.06 18.51 3.59
N LYS A 138 13.57 18.32 2.35
CA LYS A 138 14.02 17.26 1.43
C LYS A 138 15.51 17.35 1.11
N ASP A 139 16.06 18.56 1.02
CA ASP A 139 17.48 18.79 0.70
C ASP A 139 18.37 18.91 1.95
N GLN A 140 17.76 18.96 3.13
CA GLN A 140 18.44 19.20 4.40
C GLN A 140 18.43 17.98 5.32
N CYS A 141 17.71 16.92 4.95
CA CYS A 141 17.59 15.70 5.74
C CYS A 141 18.56 14.61 5.26
N SER A 142 19.12 13.88 6.21
CA SER A 142 19.88 12.65 5.99
C SER A 142 19.55 11.68 7.14
N PRO A 143 19.12 10.45 6.87
CA PRO A 143 18.95 9.84 5.55
C PRO A 143 17.75 10.39 4.77
N VAL A 144 17.78 10.24 3.45
CA VAL A 144 16.67 10.56 2.54
C VAL A 144 16.51 9.47 1.47
N MET A 145 15.27 9.14 1.16
CA MET A 145 14.89 8.24 0.07
C MET A 145 13.67 8.75 -0.68
N THR A 146 13.45 8.24 -1.89
CA THR A 146 12.25 8.51 -2.70
C THR A 146 11.62 7.22 -3.22
N ALA A 147 10.29 7.12 -3.05
CA ALA A 147 9.47 6.04 -3.57
C ALA A 147 8.83 6.50 -4.89
N TYR A 148 9.33 5.99 -6.01
CA TYR A 148 8.83 6.32 -7.33
C TYR A 148 7.68 5.39 -7.69
N LYS A 149 6.45 5.87 -7.51
CA LYS A 149 5.21 5.11 -7.75
C LYS A 149 4.64 5.44 -9.12
N LEU A 150 4.69 4.47 -10.04
CA LEU A 150 4.05 4.54 -11.34
C LEU A 150 2.68 3.87 -11.24
N VAL A 151 1.63 4.67 -11.35
CA VAL A 151 0.25 4.19 -11.37
C VAL A 151 -0.22 4.11 -12.81
N THR A 152 -0.70 2.94 -13.22
CA THR A 152 -1.31 2.70 -14.53
C THR A 152 -2.73 2.21 -14.31
N ILE A 153 -3.70 2.88 -14.92
CA ILE A 153 -5.11 2.53 -14.83
C ILE A 153 -5.60 2.15 -16.23
N ASP A 154 -6.21 0.97 -16.34
CA ASP A 154 -6.88 0.51 -17.55
C ASP A 154 -8.38 0.36 -17.27
N VAL A 155 -9.17 1.29 -17.81
CA VAL A 155 -10.62 1.38 -17.62
C VAL A 155 -11.31 1.27 -18.99
N PRO A 156 -11.81 0.08 -19.35
CA PRO A 156 -12.43 -0.16 -20.65
C PRO A 156 -13.92 0.27 -20.69
N TYR A 157 -14.29 1.40 -20.05
CA TYR A 157 -15.67 1.86 -19.98
C TYR A 157 -15.91 3.14 -20.77
N TRP A 158 -16.75 3.04 -21.79
CA TRP A 158 -17.19 4.18 -22.57
C TRP A 158 -18.18 5.06 -21.79
N GLY A 159 -18.01 6.38 -21.84
CA GLY A 159 -18.90 7.38 -21.23
C GLY A 159 -18.49 7.86 -19.83
N PHE A 160 -18.16 6.96 -18.89
CA PHE A 160 -17.79 7.34 -17.51
C PHE A 160 -16.34 6.98 -17.10
N GLY A 161 -15.55 6.34 -17.97
CA GLY A 161 -14.19 5.90 -17.67
C GLY A 161 -13.29 7.01 -17.11
N GLY A 162 -13.25 8.19 -17.75
CA GLY A 162 -12.39 9.29 -17.30
C GLY A 162 -12.73 9.84 -15.89
N LYS A 163 -14.01 9.85 -15.49
CA LYS A 163 -14.37 10.25 -14.11
C LYS A 163 -13.95 9.20 -13.08
N LEU A 164 -14.05 7.92 -13.45
CA LEU A 164 -13.61 6.82 -12.59
C LEU A 164 -12.09 6.82 -12.44
N GLU A 165 -11.35 6.97 -13.54
CA GLU A 165 -9.88 7.12 -13.53
C GLU A 165 -9.43 8.26 -12.63
N GLN A 166 -10.04 9.44 -12.75
CA GLN A 166 -9.73 10.59 -11.90
C GLN A 166 -9.99 10.33 -10.42
N ALA A 167 -11.11 9.68 -10.09
CA ALA A 167 -11.44 9.33 -8.72
C ALA A 167 -10.45 8.31 -8.13
N LEU A 168 -10.09 7.28 -8.88
CA LEU A 168 -9.11 6.27 -8.48
C LEU A 168 -7.72 6.90 -8.27
N MET A 169 -7.25 7.73 -9.21
CA MET A 169 -6.00 8.48 -9.07
C MET A 169 -6.01 9.37 -7.83
N ALA A 170 -7.10 10.08 -7.56
CA ALA A 170 -7.21 10.93 -6.38
C ALA A 170 -7.22 10.11 -5.06
N GLY A 171 -7.90 8.96 -5.06
CA GLY A 171 -7.88 8.01 -3.94
C GLY A 171 -6.48 7.45 -3.66
N GLU A 172 -5.78 6.96 -4.68
CA GLU A 172 -4.41 6.45 -4.58
C GLU A 172 -3.42 7.52 -4.12
N ARG A 173 -3.52 8.72 -4.69
CA ARG A 173 -2.71 9.87 -4.29
C ARG A 173 -2.89 10.19 -2.81
N ALA A 174 -4.13 10.24 -2.32
CA ALA A 174 -4.43 10.47 -0.91
C ALA A 174 -3.90 9.33 -0.04
N LEU A 175 -4.02 8.09 -0.48
CA LEU A 175 -3.46 6.92 0.20
C LEU A 175 -1.94 7.00 0.33
N PHE A 176 -1.23 7.37 -0.74
CA PHE A 176 0.21 7.57 -0.66
C PHE A 176 0.55 8.69 0.31
N LEU A 177 -0.09 9.85 0.22
CA LEU A 177 0.17 10.97 1.12
C LEU A 177 -0.03 10.60 2.59
N GLU A 178 -1.20 10.07 2.96
CA GLU A 178 -1.51 9.79 4.37
C GLU A 178 -0.71 8.62 4.92
N SER A 179 -0.49 7.55 4.13
CA SER A 179 0.36 6.44 4.56
C SER A 179 1.79 6.92 4.83
N HIS A 180 2.36 7.73 3.93
CA HIS A 180 3.72 8.24 4.12
C HIS A 180 3.82 9.26 5.27
N ARG A 181 2.76 10.04 5.53
CA ARG A 181 2.70 10.84 6.76
C ARG A 181 2.76 9.95 7.99
N ASN A 182 2.00 8.85 8.00
CA ASN A 182 2.00 7.90 9.12
C ASN A 182 3.33 7.17 9.29
N TYR A 183 4.06 6.88 8.19
CA TYR A 183 5.41 6.32 8.27
C TYR A 183 6.30 7.23 9.13
N PHE A 184 6.29 8.53 8.89
CA PHE A 184 7.12 9.46 9.66
C PHE A 184 6.52 9.82 11.03
N ALA A 185 5.20 10.01 11.12
CA ALA A 185 4.52 10.36 12.36
C ALA A 185 4.64 9.27 13.44
N TRP A 186 4.70 8.00 13.03
CA TRP A 186 4.83 6.86 13.94
C TRP A 186 6.27 6.35 14.05
N ILE A 187 7.26 7.11 13.60
CA ILE A 187 8.68 6.69 13.63
C ILE A 187 9.13 6.23 15.02
N ASP A 188 8.67 6.87 16.09
CA ASP A 188 9.06 6.47 17.44
C ASP A 188 8.49 5.09 17.83
N GLU A 189 7.41 4.63 17.18
CA GLU A 189 6.79 3.33 17.44
C GLU A 189 7.52 2.18 16.75
N TRP A 190 7.99 2.38 15.50
CA TRP A 190 8.56 1.30 14.69
C TRP A 190 10.07 1.36 14.51
N PHE A 191 10.73 2.48 14.82
CA PHE A 191 12.18 2.60 14.64
C PHE A 191 12.92 1.52 15.43
N GLY A 192 13.92 0.88 14.83
CA GLY A 192 14.69 -0.20 15.47
C GLY A 192 13.97 -1.55 15.62
N LEU A 193 12.74 -1.70 15.11
CA LEU A 193 12.16 -3.04 14.92
C LEU A 193 12.92 -3.78 13.81
N THR A 194 13.11 -5.08 13.98
CA THR A 194 13.64 -5.95 12.92
C THR A 194 12.51 -6.58 12.10
N THR A 195 12.84 -7.12 10.93
CA THR A 195 11.89 -7.87 10.11
C THR A 195 11.31 -9.06 10.85
N GLU A 196 12.09 -9.75 11.69
CA GLU A 196 11.63 -10.85 12.53
C GLU A 196 10.61 -10.38 13.57
N MET A 197 10.88 -9.25 14.24
CA MET A 197 9.93 -8.66 15.18
C MET A 197 8.64 -8.24 14.48
N MET A 198 8.75 -7.68 13.26
CA MET A 198 7.58 -7.33 12.45
C MET A 198 6.72 -8.54 12.10
N ARG A 199 7.34 -9.66 11.72
CA ARG A 199 6.63 -10.93 11.45
C ARG A 199 5.95 -11.50 12.69
N GLU A 200 6.52 -11.29 13.87
CA GLU A 200 5.89 -11.69 15.13
C GLU A 200 4.64 -10.85 15.41
N LEU A 201 4.77 -9.52 15.32
CA LEU A 201 3.67 -8.58 15.53
C LEU A 201 2.51 -8.81 14.54
N GLU A 202 2.83 -9.08 13.28
CA GLU A 202 1.82 -9.41 12.26
C GLU A 202 1.06 -10.69 12.63
N ARG A 203 1.76 -11.73 13.12
CA ARG A 203 1.12 -12.98 13.53
C ARG A 203 0.21 -12.82 14.76
N GLU A 204 0.66 -12.05 15.75
CA GLU A 204 -0.16 -11.71 16.92
C GLU A 204 -1.40 -10.88 16.53
N SER A 205 -1.20 -9.94 15.60
CA SER A 205 -2.25 -9.10 15.04
C SER A 205 -3.32 -9.92 14.31
N ASP A 206 -2.90 -10.81 13.41
CA ASP A 206 -3.78 -11.69 12.64
C ASP A 206 -4.58 -12.61 13.55
N TYR A 207 -3.94 -13.16 14.59
CA TYR A 207 -4.64 -13.95 15.60
C TYR A 207 -5.75 -13.14 16.29
N SER A 208 -5.43 -11.91 16.72
CA SER A 208 -6.41 -11.01 17.37
C SER A 208 -7.55 -10.61 16.43
N LEU A 209 -7.25 -10.31 15.17
CA LEU A 209 -8.23 -9.96 14.13
C LEU A 209 -9.16 -11.13 13.81
N ASN A 210 -8.62 -12.33 13.61
CA ASN A 210 -9.39 -13.54 13.33
C ASN A 210 -10.34 -13.88 14.49
N MET A 211 -9.87 -13.75 15.74
CA MET A 211 -10.71 -13.89 16.93
C MET A 211 -11.86 -12.88 16.96
N LYS A 212 -11.62 -11.61 16.62
CA LYS A 212 -12.67 -10.58 16.55
C LYS A 212 -13.68 -10.80 15.42
N LEU A 213 -13.22 -11.34 14.30
CA LEU A 213 -14.05 -11.60 13.11
C LEU A 213 -14.74 -12.97 13.14
N GLY A 214 -14.49 -13.81 14.16
CA GLY A 214 -15.06 -15.15 14.26
C GLY A 214 -14.60 -16.10 13.16
N GLN A 215 -13.47 -15.82 12.51
CA GLN A 215 -12.88 -16.69 11.48
C GLN A 215 -11.87 -17.66 12.13
N PRO A 216 -11.89 -18.96 11.79
CA PRO A 216 -10.92 -19.91 12.34
C PRO A 216 -9.50 -19.53 11.91
N CYS A 217 -8.61 -19.46 12.89
CA CYS A 217 -7.19 -19.16 12.71
C CYS A 217 -6.55 -20.19 11.76
N ALA A 218 -6.03 -19.76 10.61
CA ALA A 218 -5.40 -20.64 9.62
C ALA A 218 -3.99 -21.09 10.04
N ALA A 219 -3.81 -21.46 11.31
CA ALA A 219 -2.59 -22.05 11.84
C ALA A 219 -2.69 -23.58 11.84
N GLU A 220 -2.94 -24.17 10.67
CA GLU A 220 -2.70 -25.60 10.40
C GLU A 220 -2.85 -25.88 8.90
N ARG A 221 -1.78 -25.59 8.14
CA ARG A 221 -1.47 -26.39 6.95
C ARG A 221 -0.14 -27.08 7.21
N SER A 222 -0.19 -28.06 8.09
CA SER A 222 0.85 -29.08 8.20
C SER A 222 0.90 -29.87 6.89
N TRP A 223 2.06 -29.84 6.25
CA TRP A 223 2.63 -30.80 5.31
C TRP A 223 1.74 -32.02 4.98
N ILE A 224 1.07 -31.98 3.82
CA ILE A 224 0.68 -33.22 3.14
C ILE A 224 1.72 -33.41 2.04
N THR A 225 2.66 -34.33 2.28
CA THR A 225 3.56 -34.85 1.25
C THR A 225 2.76 -35.67 0.23
N PRO A 226 3.02 -35.53 -1.08
CA PRO A 226 2.29 -36.25 -2.11
C PRO A 226 2.88 -37.65 -2.29
N GLU A 227 2.59 -38.58 -1.39
CA GLU A 227 2.92 -40.00 -1.58
C GLU A 227 2.09 -40.87 -0.64
N GLU A 228 0.80 -41.08 -0.96
CA GLU A 228 -0.01 -42.22 -0.47
C GLU A 228 -1.40 -42.26 -1.14
N SER A 229 -1.46 -42.12 -2.47
CA SER A 229 -2.65 -42.47 -3.25
C SER A 229 -2.32 -43.56 -4.27
N LEU A 230 -1.70 -44.63 -3.80
CA LEU A 230 -1.64 -45.91 -4.49
C LEU A 230 -1.83 -46.98 -3.42
N ILE A 231 -3.02 -47.59 -3.39
CA ILE A 231 -3.30 -49.02 -3.16
C ILE A 231 -4.79 -49.15 -2.80
N GLY A 232 -5.53 -49.87 -3.66
CA GLY A 232 -6.62 -50.74 -3.22
C GLY A 232 -8.05 -50.30 -3.55
N GLY A 233 -8.65 -50.96 -4.54
CA GLY A 233 -10.11 -51.13 -4.56
C GLY A 233 -10.77 -51.20 -5.93
N GLU A 234 -10.60 -52.33 -6.63
CA GLU A 234 -11.31 -52.69 -7.86
C GLU A 234 -12.86 -52.76 -7.71
N LYS A 235 -13.53 -52.39 -8.83
CA LYS A 235 -14.72 -53.00 -9.47
C LYS A 235 -16.01 -53.26 -8.67
N SER A 236 -17.12 -52.69 -9.15
CA SER A 236 -18.25 -53.40 -9.83
C SER A 236 -19.40 -52.41 -10.10
N ILE A 237 -19.68 -52.03 -11.36
CA ILE A 237 -20.78 -52.50 -12.24
C ILE A 237 -22.17 -52.50 -11.57
N ALA A 238 -23.01 -51.52 -11.92
CA ALA A 238 -24.23 -51.65 -12.74
C ALA A 238 -24.69 -50.25 -13.20
#